data_AF-A0A352KPJ9-F1
#
_entry.id   AF-A0A352KPJ9-F1
#
_cell.length_a   1.000
_cell.length_b   1.000
_cell.length_c   1.000
_cell.angle_alpha   90.00
_cell.angle_beta   90.00
_cell.angle_gamma   90.00
#
_symmetry.space_group_name_H-M   'P 1'
#
loop_
_entity.id
_entity.type
_entity.pdbx_description
1 polymer ?
#
loop_
_entity_poly.entity_id
_entity_poly.type
_entity_poly.pdbx_seq_one_letter_code
_entity_poly.pdbx_strand_id
1 'polypeptide(L)'
;MVWDESKRTPFELLERVWLGQLDYTIANDNDIEVGLKVFPELRVAETLSEPVPLAWAFKQNEDASLLREAVKFTEYLKETRQLDQIVDRYYAGHHEFDYVGTKRFLRHTRSRLPKYEKIFIEAATQYQLPWQLLAAMGYQESHWNPKAVSPTGVRGIMMLTRKTAFDMGFENRIKPENSIFGGAKYFKRIKRQISDQVLEPDRTWLALAAYNVGIGHVEDAQDLTATLGGDPNKWIDVRKHLPLLKQEKWYTDTKYGKARGDEAVLYVENIRTYHDILLATTNTDSKWRDNTKEITITPNDIVPVSMQKISGLDKRFLDIKESPITYIQ
;
A
#
# COMPACT_ATOMS: atom_id res chain seq x y z
N MET A 1 -4.54 36.89 0.53
CA MET A 1 -3.65 35.76 0.87
C MET A 1 -2.23 36.14 0.51
N VAL A 2 -1.27 35.86 1.37
CA VAL A 2 0.17 35.91 1.04
C VAL A 2 0.59 34.47 0.84
N TRP A 3 1.18 34.16 -0.31
CA TRP A 3 1.67 32.83 -0.63
C TRP A 3 3.20 32.83 -0.56
N ASP A 4 3.78 31.77 -0.02
CA ASP A 4 5.21 31.57 0.09
C ASP A 4 5.59 30.22 -0.49
N GLU A 5 6.66 30.20 -1.29
CA GLU A 5 7.15 28.97 -1.92
C GLU A 5 8.07 28.25 -0.94
N SER A 6 7.73 27.00 -0.60
CA SER A 6 8.46 26.21 0.37
C SER A 6 9.31 25.14 -0.31
N LYS A 7 10.55 24.96 0.14
CA LYS A 7 11.43 23.84 -0.27
C LYS A 7 11.05 22.48 0.37
N ARG A 8 10.03 22.47 1.23
CA ARG A 8 9.52 21.25 1.89
C ARG A 8 8.75 20.37 0.91
N THR A 9 8.72 19.08 1.19
CA THR A 9 7.94 18.12 0.42
C THR A 9 6.43 18.35 0.61
N PRO A 10 5.58 17.93 -0.35
CA PRO A 10 4.13 17.98 -0.17
C PRO A 10 3.67 17.30 1.13
N PHE A 11 4.25 16.14 1.47
CA PHE A 11 3.91 15.41 2.70
C PHE A 11 4.21 16.21 3.98
N GLU A 12 5.34 16.90 4.06
CA GLU A 12 5.67 17.77 5.19
C GLU A 12 4.74 18.99 5.27
N LEU A 13 4.31 19.55 4.13
CA LEU A 13 3.36 20.65 4.12
C LEU A 13 1.98 20.21 4.62
N LEU A 14 1.53 19.03 4.19
CA LEU A 14 0.30 18.39 4.68
C LEU A 14 0.36 18.13 6.19
N GLU A 15 1.48 17.63 6.70
CA GLU A 15 1.70 17.46 8.15
C GLU A 15 1.57 18.78 8.90
N ARG A 16 2.15 19.87 8.39
CA ARG A 16 2.13 21.17 9.04
C ARG A 16 0.74 21.82 9.04
N VAL A 17 -0.04 21.64 7.98
CA VAL A 17 -1.46 22.01 7.98
C VAL A 17 -2.21 21.19 9.04
N TRP A 18 -1.96 19.88 9.07
CA TRP A 18 -2.60 18.99 10.04
C TRP A 18 -2.26 19.33 11.50
N LEU A 19 -1.03 19.77 11.77
CA LEU A 19 -0.58 20.24 13.09
C LEU A 19 -1.05 21.66 13.43
N GLY A 20 -1.79 22.34 12.55
CA GLY A 20 -2.23 23.73 12.72
C GLY A 20 -1.11 24.76 12.66
N GLN A 21 0.03 24.41 12.05
CA GLN A 21 1.18 25.32 11.85
C GLN A 21 1.07 26.12 10.55
N LEU A 22 0.25 25.64 9.61
CA LEU A 22 -0.13 26.31 8.38
C LEU A 22 -1.65 26.28 8.30
N ASP A 23 -2.25 27.35 7.79
CA ASP A 23 -3.71 27.38 7.58
C ASP A 23 -4.12 26.58 6.34
N TYR A 24 -3.27 26.55 5.30
CA TYR A 24 -3.54 25.91 4.01
C TYR A 24 -2.25 25.45 3.32
N THR A 25 -2.38 24.50 2.39
CA THR A 25 -1.34 24.16 1.41
C THR A 25 -1.94 23.79 0.05
N ILE A 26 -1.13 23.84 -1.00
CA ILE A 26 -1.47 23.30 -2.33
C ILE A 26 -0.58 22.07 -2.58
N ALA A 27 -1.17 21.01 -3.12
CA ALA A 27 -0.46 19.81 -3.55
C ALA A 27 -1.20 19.17 -4.74
N ASN A 28 -0.54 18.24 -5.45
CA ASN A 28 -1.21 17.48 -6.50
C ASN A 28 -2.18 16.47 -5.87
N ASP A 29 -3.31 16.18 -6.52
CA ASP A 29 -4.29 15.20 -6.02
C ASP A 29 -3.66 13.89 -5.56
N ASN A 30 -2.69 13.38 -6.31
CA ASN A 30 -1.93 12.19 -5.96
C ASN A 30 -1.23 12.28 -4.58
N ASP A 31 -0.61 13.42 -4.26
CA ASP A 31 0.04 13.66 -2.96
C ASP A 31 -1.00 13.80 -1.84
N ILE A 32 -2.16 14.39 -2.17
CA ILE A 32 -3.29 14.57 -1.26
C ILE A 32 -3.91 13.22 -0.91
N GLU A 33 -4.18 12.37 -1.89
CA GLU A 33 -4.73 11.02 -1.70
C GLU A 33 -3.84 10.19 -0.76
N VAL A 34 -2.52 10.33 -0.88
CA VAL A 34 -1.57 9.68 0.03
C VAL A 34 -1.57 10.35 1.40
N GLY A 35 -1.52 11.69 1.45
CA GLY A 35 -1.49 12.44 2.69
C GLY A 35 -2.74 12.27 3.54
N LEU A 36 -3.93 12.22 2.93
CA LEU A 36 -5.20 11.97 3.61
C LEU A 36 -5.19 10.62 4.35
N LYS A 37 -4.49 9.60 3.83
CA LYS A 37 -4.31 8.31 4.52
C LYS A 37 -3.56 8.45 5.85
N VAL A 38 -2.71 9.47 6.00
CA VAL A 38 -1.87 9.68 7.19
C VAL A 38 -2.37 10.83 8.07
N PHE A 39 -2.95 11.86 7.47
CA PHE A 39 -3.41 13.10 8.11
C PHE A 39 -4.93 13.24 7.97
N PRO A 40 -5.69 12.51 8.80
CA PRO A 40 -7.12 12.30 8.59
C PRO A 40 -8.00 13.54 8.73
N GLU A 41 -7.51 14.59 9.37
CA GLU A 41 -8.29 15.83 9.59
C GLU A 41 -8.16 16.83 8.44
N LEU A 42 -7.23 16.61 7.51
CA LEU A 42 -7.13 17.43 6.31
C LEU A 42 -8.37 17.29 5.43
N ARG A 43 -8.79 18.38 4.81
CA ARG A 43 -9.92 18.44 3.89
C ARG A 43 -9.47 19.05 2.57
N VAL A 44 -9.90 18.44 1.47
CA VAL A 44 -9.84 19.12 0.18
C VAL A 44 -10.86 20.26 0.22
N ALA A 45 -10.38 21.48 0.01
CA ALA A 45 -11.22 22.67 0.00
C ALA A 45 -11.65 23.03 -1.43
N GLU A 46 -10.75 22.98 -2.43
CA GLU A 46 -11.09 23.29 -3.83
C GLU A 46 -10.11 22.63 -4.81
N THR A 47 -10.56 22.23 -6.00
CA THR A 47 -9.68 21.78 -7.09
C THR A 47 -9.37 22.97 -8.01
N LEU A 48 -8.10 23.31 -8.17
CA LEU A 48 -7.63 24.55 -8.80
C LEU A 48 -7.30 24.41 -10.28
N SER A 49 -7.24 23.18 -10.82
CA SER A 49 -6.96 22.94 -12.24
C SER A 49 -7.72 21.73 -12.77
N GLU A 50 -7.84 21.66 -14.10
CA GLU A 50 -8.18 20.41 -14.78
C GLU A 50 -7.08 19.35 -14.56
N PRO A 51 -7.40 18.04 -14.68
CA PRO A 51 -6.40 16.98 -14.61
C PRO A 51 -5.31 17.13 -15.66
N VAL A 52 -4.04 17.08 -15.23
CA VAL A 52 -2.87 17.17 -16.13
C VAL A 52 -2.12 15.84 -16.11
N PRO A 53 -1.70 15.30 -17.28
CA PRO A 53 -0.91 14.08 -17.31
C PRO A 53 0.44 14.27 -16.61
N LEU A 54 0.74 13.37 -15.67
CA LEU A 54 2.05 13.21 -15.08
C LEU A 54 2.98 12.56 -16.11
N ALA A 55 4.10 13.23 -16.40
CA ALA A 55 5.10 12.77 -17.34
C ALA A 55 6.51 12.98 -16.78
N TRP A 56 7.45 12.16 -17.23
CA TRP A 56 8.87 12.38 -16.97
C TRP A 56 9.41 13.49 -17.87
N ALA A 57 10.08 14.47 -17.25
CA ALA A 57 10.77 15.54 -17.97
C ALA A 57 12.23 15.14 -18.24
N PHE A 58 12.67 15.30 -19.48
CA PHE A 58 14.06 15.06 -19.89
C PHE A 58 14.69 16.36 -20.38
N LYS A 59 15.99 16.52 -20.12
CA LYS A 59 16.75 17.66 -20.65
C LYS A 59 16.69 17.63 -22.17
N GLN A 60 16.39 18.77 -22.79
CA GLN A 60 16.43 18.89 -24.24
C GLN A 60 17.89 18.89 -24.71
N ASN A 61 18.30 17.84 -25.42
CA ASN A 61 19.62 17.69 -26.03
C ASN A 61 19.50 16.84 -27.31
N GLU A 62 20.57 16.81 -28.11
CA GLU A 62 20.61 16.01 -29.35
C GLU A 62 20.61 14.50 -29.07
N ASP A 63 21.17 14.09 -27.92
CA ASP A 63 21.20 12.69 -27.51
C ASP A 63 19.90 12.25 -26.83
N ALA A 64 18.98 11.71 -27.63
CA ALA A 64 17.73 11.12 -27.14
C ALA A 64 17.84 9.64 -26.69
N SER A 65 19.04 9.11 -26.44
CA SER A 65 19.23 7.70 -26.03
C SER A 65 18.46 7.35 -24.76
N LEU A 66 18.61 8.16 -23.71
CA LEU A 66 17.90 7.96 -22.44
C LEU A 66 16.37 8.07 -22.61
N LEU A 67 15.89 9.03 -23.40
CA LEU A 67 14.47 9.18 -23.67
C LEU A 67 13.91 7.92 -24.35
N ARG A 68 14.62 7.35 -25.33
CA ARG A 68 14.19 6.12 -26.01
C ARG A 68 14.11 4.93 -25.05
N GLU A 69 15.10 4.76 -24.17
CA GLU A 69 15.07 3.68 -23.18
C GLU A 69 13.98 3.91 -22.12
N ALA A 70 13.70 5.15 -21.72
CA ALA A 70 12.59 5.47 -20.84
C ALA A 70 11.23 5.13 -21.48
N VAL A 71 11.05 5.45 -22.76
CA VAL A 71 9.84 5.06 -23.51
C VAL A 71 9.67 3.54 -23.50
N LYS A 72 10.70 2.78 -23.90
CA LYS A 72 10.67 1.31 -23.87
C LYS A 72 10.36 0.75 -22.48
N PHE A 73 10.97 1.32 -21.44
CA PHE A 73 10.71 0.91 -20.07
C PHE A 73 9.25 1.11 -19.68
N THR A 74 8.66 2.24 -20.07
CA THR A 74 7.25 2.49 -19.75
C THR A 74 6.27 1.70 -20.60
N GLU A 75 6.61 1.38 -21.85
CA GLU A 75 5.89 0.40 -22.66
C GLU A 75 5.92 -0.97 -21.96
N TYR A 76 7.10 -1.40 -21.51
CA TYR A 76 7.23 -2.62 -20.70
C TYR A 76 6.37 -2.59 -19.43
N LEU A 77 6.32 -1.47 -18.69
CA LEU A 77 5.46 -1.35 -17.50
C LEU A 77 3.97 -1.45 -17.83
N LYS A 78 3.55 -0.92 -18.99
CA LYS A 78 2.17 -1.00 -19.48
C LYS A 78 1.84 -2.42 -19.93
N GLU A 79 2.69 -3.03 -20.75
CA GLU A 79 2.53 -4.40 -21.26
C GLU A 79 2.49 -5.44 -20.13
N THR A 80 3.36 -5.31 -19.13
CA THR A 80 3.39 -6.20 -17.96
C THR A 80 2.37 -5.84 -16.88
N ARG A 81 1.58 -4.78 -17.11
CA ARG A 81 0.60 -4.20 -16.19
C ARG A 81 1.16 -3.83 -14.82
N GLN A 82 2.48 -3.63 -14.73
CA GLN A 82 3.12 -3.11 -13.52
C GLN A 82 2.70 -1.67 -13.25
N LEU A 83 2.44 -0.88 -14.30
CA LEU A 83 1.92 0.47 -14.14
C LEU A 83 0.54 0.47 -13.49
N ASP A 84 -0.38 -0.39 -13.94
CA ASP A 84 -1.71 -0.56 -13.34
C ASP A 84 -1.60 -0.88 -11.84
N GLN A 85 -0.64 -1.73 -11.45
CA GLN A 85 -0.42 -2.13 -10.06
C GLN A 85 0.11 -0.97 -9.20
N ILE A 86 1.02 -0.16 -9.76
CA ILE A 86 1.54 1.03 -9.08
C ILE A 86 0.41 2.02 -8.89
N VAL A 87 -0.35 2.32 -9.96
CA VAL A 87 -1.47 3.26 -9.92
C VAL A 87 -2.54 2.78 -8.94
N ASP A 88 -2.89 1.49 -8.99
CA ASP A 88 -3.85 0.90 -8.08
C ASP A 88 -3.45 1.05 -6.62
N ARG A 89 -2.19 0.70 -6.32
CA ARG A 89 -1.68 0.71 -4.96
C ARG A 89 -1.70 2.10 -4.34
N TYR A 90 -1.25 3.10 -5.08
CA TYR A 90 -1.06 4.43 -4.50
C TYR A 90 -2.31 5.30 -4.65
N TYR A 91 -3.05 5.16 -5.74
CA TYR A 91 -4.01 6.18 -6.16
C TYR A 91 -5.44 5.72 -6.41
N ALA A 92 -5.74 4.42 -6.48
CA ALA A 92 -7.04 4.03 -6.99
C ALA A 92 -8.20 4.11 -5.97
N GLY A 93 -8.06 4.88 -4.89
CA GLY A 93 -9.16 5.29 -4.01
C GLY A 93 -10.00 4.17 -3.38
N HIS A 94 -9.56 2.90 -3.45
CA HIS A 94 -10.39 1.71 -3.21
C HIS A 94 -10.82 1.47 -1.76
N HIS A 95 -10.49 2.36 -0.84
CA HIS A 95 -10.97 2.32 0.53
C HIS A 95 -11.61 3.65 0.88
N GLU A 96 -12.93 3.61 1.08
CA GLU A 96 -13.60 4.59 1.90
C GLU A 96 -12.71 4.87 3.12
N PHE A 97 -12.33 6.12 3.24
CA PHE A 97 -11.38 6.57 4.22
C PHE A 97 -11.91 6.28 5.64
N ASP A 98 -11.45 5.21 6.28
CA ASP A 98 -11.78 4.91 7.69
C ASP A 98 -10.97 5.86 8.61
N TYR A 99 -11.43 7.11 8.67
CA TYR A 99 -10.89 8.17 9.54
C TYR A 99 -10.70 7.68 10.98
N VAL A 100 -11.68 6.96 11.52
CA VAL A 100 -11.68 6.48 12.90
C VAL A 100 -10.64 5.36 13.07
N GLY A 101 -10.58 4.44 12.10
CA GLY A 101 -9.60 3.36 12.03
C GLY A 101 -8.17 3.87 11.95
N THR A 102 -7.88 4.80 11.04
CA THR A 102 -6.54 5.39 10.87
C THR A 102 -6.08 6.12 12.13
N LYS A 103 -6.92 6.96 12.73
CA LYS A 103 -6.59 7.62 14.01
C LYS A 103 -6.29 6.62 15.12
N ARG A 104 -7.13 5.58 15.23
CA ARG A 104 -6.93 4.50 16.20
C ARG A 104 -5.63 3.74 15.93
N PHE A 105 -5.29 3.50 14.67
CA PHE A 105 -4.04 2.88 14.25
C PHE A 105 -2.84 3.71 14.69
N LEU A 106 -2.75 4.98 14.28
CA LEU A 106 -1.65 5.88 14.65
C LEU A 106 -1.46 5.99 16.17
N ARG A 107 -2.55 6.09 16.94
CA ARG A 107 -2.50 6.07 18.40
C ARG A 107 -1.90 4.78 18.95
N HIS A 108 -2.32 3.63 18.41
CA HIS A 108 -1.78 2.33 18.83
C HIS A 108 -0.33 2.15 18.37
N THR A 109 0.08 2.70 17.24
CA THR A 109 1.47 2.67 16.77
C THR A 109 2.38 3.34 17.80
N ARG A 110 1.94 4.44 18.40
CA ARG A 110 2.71 5.13 19.47
C ARG A 110 2.62 4.42 20.83
N SER A 111 1.48 3.83 21.17
CA SER A 111 1.19 3.33 22.54
C SER A 111 1.33 1.82 22.76
N ARG A 112 1.28 1.01 21.69
CA ARG A 112 1.28 -0.46 21.76
C ARG A 112 2.42 -1.08 20.98
N LEU A 113 2.68 -0.66 19.74
CA LEU A 113 3.69 -1.27 18.88
C LEU A 113 5.09 -1.34 19.51
N PRO A 114 5.60 -0.32 20.24
CA PRO A 114 6.95 -0.38 20.83
C PRO A 114 7.16 -1.55 21.79
N LYS A 115 6.09 -2.09 22.38
CA LYS A 115 6.14 -3.26 23.28
C LYS A 115 6.45 -4.56 22.54
N TYR A 116 6.18 -4.61 21.25
CA TYR A 116 6.25 -5.83 20.42
C TYR A 116 7.15 -5.68 19.19
N GLU A 117 7.61 -4.46 18.90
CA GLU A 117 8.41 -4.14 17.71
C GLU A 117 9.65 -5.03 17.58
N LYS A 118 10.43 -5.18 18.66
CA LYS A 118 11.59 -6.08 18.68
C LYS A 118 11.22 -7.52 18.32
N ILE A 119 10.10 -8.02 18.84
CA ILE A 119 9.61 -9.38 18.56
C ILE A 119 9.21 -9.51 17.09
N PHE A 120 8.54 -8.50 16.52
CA PHE A 120 8.21 -8.46 15.10
C PHE A 120 9.46 -8.47 14.23
N ILE A 121 10.48 -7.66 14.57
CA ILE A 121 11.75 -7.61 13.84
C ILE A 121 12.46 -8.97 13.89
N GLU A 122 12.55 -9.60 15.07
CA GLU A 122 13.19 -10.91 15.22
C GLU A 122 12.46 -12.01 14.43
N ALA A 123 11.14 -12.09 14.54
CA ALA A 123 10.34 -13.06 13.79
C ALA A 123 10.43 -12.83 12.28
N ALA A 124 10.34 -11.57 11.84
CA ALA A 124 10.45 -11.20 10.43
C ALA A 124 11.83 -11.53 9.86
N THR A 125 12.91 -11.30 10.63
CA THR A 125 14.27 -11.70 10.26
C THR A 125 14.38 -13.20 10.10
N GLN A 126 13.88 -13.98 11.07
CA GLN A 126 13.94 -15.45 11.03
C GLN A 126 13.20 -16.04 9.82
N TYR A 127 12.05 -15.47 9.45
CA TYR A 127 11.22 -15.98 8.36
C TYR A 127 11.39 -15.24 7.03
N GLN A 128 12.33 -14.29 6.95
CA GLN A 128 12.65 -13.47 5.78
C GLN A 128 11.39 -12.77 5.25
N LEU A 129 10.79 -11.94 6.11
CA LEU A 129 9.62 -11.13 5.84
C LEU A 129 9.92 -9.66 6.18
N PRO A 130 9.22 -8.68 5.60
CA PRO A 130 9.26 -7.30 6.10
C PRO A 130 8.59 -7.23 7.47
N TRP A 131 9.27 -6.64 8.47
CA TRP A 131 8.74 -6.59 9.83
C TRP A 131 7.51 -5.68 9.93
N GLN A 132 7.47 -4.59 9.14
CA GLN A 132 6.30 -3.71 9.07
C GLN A 132 5.07 -4.46 8.55
N LEU A 133 5.24 -5.40 7.60
CA LEU A 133 4.15 -6.21 7.07
C LEU A 133 3.60 -7.13 8.17
N LEU A 134 4.50 -7.79 8.90
CA LEU A 134 4.12 -8.67 10.00
C LEU A 134 3.43 -7.90 11.13
N ALA A 135 3.90 -6.70 11.44
CA ALA A 135 3.25 -5.80 12.40
C ALA A 135 1.86 -5.35 11.91
N ALA A 136 1.72 -5.00 10.63
CA ALA A 136 0.43 -4.65 10.03
C ALA A 136 -0.58 -5.80 10.11
N MET A 137 -0.15 -7.04 9.84
CA MET A 137 -0.96 -8.25 10.05
C MET A 137 -1.41 -8.37 11.50
N GLY A 138 -0.48 -8.26 12.47
CA GLY A 138 -0.83 -8.33 13.89
C GLY A 138 -1.79 -7.23 14.35
N TYR A 139 -1.78 -6.06 13.68
CA TYR A 139 -2.77 -5.02 13.94
C TYR A 139 -4.15 -5.41 13.41
N GLN A 140 -4.23 -5.85 12.15
CA GLN A 140 -5.49 -6.30 11.55
C GLN A 140 -6.13 -7.43 12.37
N GLU A 141 -5.32 -8.34 12.91
CA GLU A 141 -5.80 -9.49 13.67
C GLU A 141 -6.30 -9.13 15.08
N SER A 142 -5.57 -8.28 15.81
CA SER A 142 -5.85 -8.08 17.25
C SER A 142 -5.69 -6.64 17.74
N HIS A 143 -5.34 -5.70 16.86
CA HIS A 143 -4.88 -4.37 17.24
C HIS A 143 -3.69 -4.43 18.22
N TRP A 144 -2.80 -5.42 18.02
CA TRP A 144 -1.70 -5.80 18.91
C TRP A 144 -2.13 -6.12 20.34
N ASN A 145 -3.30 -6.73 20.52
CA ASN A 145 -3.78 -7.16 21.84
C ASN A 145 -3.45 -8.65 22.06
N PRO A 146 -2.49 -9.00 22.94
CA PRO A 146 -2.14 -10.40 23.20
C PRO A 146 -3.25 -11.19 23.90
N LYS A 147 -4.23 -10.50 24.50
CA LYS A 147 -5.40 -11.10 25.14
C LYS A 147 -6.62 -11.17 24.22
N ALA A 148 -6.47 -10.87 22.92
CA ALA A 148 -7.56 -11.00 21.97
C ALA A 148 -8.06 -12.45 21.90
N VAL A 149 -9.39 -12.60 21.92
CA VAL A 149 -10.09 -13.89 21.82
C VAL A 149 -11.29 -13.69 20.91
N SER A 150 -11.44 -14.58 19.93
CA SER A 150 -12.64 -14.64 19.08
C SER A 150 -13.61 -15.71 19.58
N PRO A 151 -14.93 -15.55 19.31
CA PRO A 151 -15.91 -16.64 19.44
C PRO A 151 -15.51 -17.92 18.68
N THR A 152 -14.78 -17.79 17.57
CA THR A 152 -14.29 -18.93 16.76
C THR A 152 -13.04 -19.62 17.33
N GLY A 153 -12.55 -19.17 18.50
CA GLY A 153 -11.48 -19.85 19.25
C GLY A 153 -10.05 -19.49 18.86
N VAL A 154 -9.85 -18.61 17.87
CA VAL A 154 -8.55 -17.96 17.59
C VAL A 154 -8.16 -16.97 18.70
N ARG A 155 -6.85 -16.86 18.99
CA ARG A 155 -6.32 -16.08 20.12
C ARG A 155 -4.96 -15.46 19.85
N GLY A 156 -4.66 -14.37 20.57
CA GLY A 156 -3.34 -13.73 20.60
C GLY A 156 -3.15 -12.65 19.55
N ILE A 157 -1.93 -12.12 19.44
CA ILE A 157 -1.61 -11.01 18.54
C ILE A 157 -1.89 -11.35 17.07
N MET A 158 -1.52 -12.55 16.65
CA MET A 158 -1.68 -13.04 15.27
C MET A 158 -2.89 -13.99 15.12
N MET A 159 -3.81 -14.02 16.10
CA MET A 159 -5.08 -14.75 16.04
C MET A 159 -4.99 -16.17 15.47
N LEU A 160 -4.05 -16.97 15.97
CA LEU A 160 -3.86 -18.34 15.52
C LEU A 160 -4.92 -19.26 16.11
N THR A 161 -5.33 -20.29 15.35
CA THR A 161 -6.06 -21.43 15.91
C THR A 161 -5.13 -22.27 16.80
N ARG A 162 -5.68 -23.11 17.69
CA ARG A 162 -4.87 -24.01 18.52
C ARG A 162 -4.05 -24.96 17.65
N LYS A 163 -4.69 -25.54 16.62
CA LYS A 163 -4.05 -26.45 15.66
C LYS A 163 -2.91 -25.75 14.92
N THR A 164 -3.17 -24.56 14.36
CA THR A 164 -2.14 -23.81 13.62
C THR A 164 -0.94 -23.48 14.50
N ALA A 165 -1.16 -23.02 15.73
CA ALA A 165 -0.06 -22.72 16.64
C ALA A 165 0.77 -23.98 16.97
N PHE A 166 0.10 -25.09 17.26
CA PHE A 166 0.74 -26.39 17.50
C PHE A 166 1.55 -26.87 16.29
N ASP A 167 0.97 -26.83 15.09
CA ASP A 167 1.64 -27.21 13.83
C ASP A 167 2.90 -26.34 13.59
N MET A 168 2.89 -25.08 14.05
CA MET A 168 4.02 -24.17 13.94
C MET A 168 5.06 -24.35 15.06
N GLY A 169 4.78 -25.17 16.08
CA GLY A 169 5.67 -25.44 17.22
C GLY A 169 5.51 -24.47 18.39
N PHE A 170 4.34 -23.82 18.51
CA PHE A 170 4.05 -22.85 19.57
C PHE A 170 2.81 -23.23 20.38
N GLU A 171 2.99 -23.44 21.69
CA GLU A 171 1.91 -23.94 22.55
C GLU A 171 1.03 -22.81 23.13
N ASN A 172 1.68 -21.74 23.61
CA ASN A 172 0.97 -20.63 24.26
C ASN A 172 0.65 -19.47 23.29
N ARG A 173 -0.57 -19.46 22.75
CA ARG A 173 -1.02 -18.43 21.78
C ARG A 173 -1.18 -17.02 22.34
N ILE A 174 -1.35 -16.86 23.66
CA ILE A 174 -1.51 -15.53 24.28
C ILE A 174 -0.17 -14.89 24.63
N LYS A 175 0.92 -15.66 24.62
CA LYS A 175 2.28 -15.13 24.78
C LYS A 175 2.66 -14.40 23.48
N PRO A 176 3.00 -13.09 23.52
CA PRO A 176 3.28 -12.28 22.32
C PRO A 176 4.30 -12.93 21.38
N GLU A 177 5.42 -13.43 21.92
CA GLU A 177 6.48 -14.07 21.15
C GLU A 177 5.97 -15.29 20.39
N ASN A 178 5.31 -16.21 21.08
CA ASN A 178 4.75 -17.41 20.47
C ASN A 178 3.69 -17.09 19.40
N SER A 179 2.86 -16.07 19.65
CA SER A 179 1.85 -15.63 18.70
C SER A 179 2.48 -15.05 17.43
N ILE A 180 3.45 -14.14 17.60
CA ILE A 180 4.11 -13.42 16.50
C ILE A 180 4.97 -14.38 15.67
N PHE A 181 5.82 -15.20 16.29
CA PHE A 181 6.63 -16.17 15.58
C PHE A 181 5.78 -17.26 14.91
N GLY A 182 4.72 -17.74 15.58
CA GLY A 182 3.78 -18.68 14.99
C GLY A 182 3.06 -18.11 13.77
N GLY A 183 2.62 -16.85 13.85
CA GLY A 183 1.98 -16.15 12.74
C GLY A 183 2.91 -15.93 11.57
N ALA A 184 4.16 -15.51 11.84
CA ALA A 184 5.18 -15.32 10.82
C ALA A 184 5.56 -16.63 10.11
N LYS A 185 5.77 -17.71 10.87
CA LYS A 185 6.04 -19.04 10.32
C LYS A 185 4.89 -19.55 9.47
N TYR A 186 3.66 -19.37 9.94
CA TYR A 186 2.47 -19.79 9.22
C TYR A 186 2.28 -19.00 7.92
N PHE A 187 2.44 -17.68 7.97
CA PHE A 187 2.37 -16.83 6.78
C PHE A 187 3.45 -17.20 5.76
N LYS A 188 4.70 -17.43 6.20
CA LYS A 188 5.79 -17.91 5.33
C LYS A 188 5.45 -19.26 4.69
N ARG A 189 4.80 -20.18 5.43
CA ARG A 189 4.32 -21.46 4.88
C ARG A 189 3.28 -21.23 3.79
N ILE A 190 2.27 -20.40 4.03
CA ILE A 190 1.24 -20.07 3.03
C ILE A 190 1.87 -19.44 1.79
N LYS A 191 2.76 -18.46 1.98
CA LYS A 191 3.45 -17.78 0.88
C LYS A 191 4.26 -18.72 -0.02
N ARG A 192 4.80 -19.81 0.54
CA ARG A 192 5.48 -20.88 -0.22
C ARG A 192 4.53 -21.77 -1.01
N GLN A 193 3.25 -21.83 -0.63
CA GLN A 193 2.22 -22.60 -1.34
C GLN A 193 1.67 -21.85 -2.55
N ILE A 194 1.74 -20.51 -2.56
CA ILE A 194 1.42 -19.71 -3.75
C ILE A 194 2.36 -20.11 -4.89
N SER A 195 1.82 -20.27 -6.10
CA SER A 195 2.58 -20.63 -7.31
C SER A 195 3.80 -19.73 -7.54
N ASP A 196 4.88 -20.30 -8.05
CA ASP A 196 6.10 -19.57 -8.42
C ASP A 196 5.93 -18.67 -9.65
N GLN A 197 4.83 -18.83 -10.39
CA GLN A 197 4.44 -17.92 -11.47
C GLN A 197 3.93 -16.57 -10.93
N VAL A 198 3.45 -16.53 -9.69
CA VAL A 198 3.03 -15.31 -9.03
C VAL A 198 4.27 -14.60 -8.48
N LEU A 199 4.59 -13.46 -9.09
CA LEU A 199 5.73 -12.63 -8.69
C LEU A 199 5.36 -11.70 -7.54
N GLU A 200 6.37 -11.15 -6.88
CA GLU A 200 6.15 -10.02 -5.96
C GLU A 200 5.76 -8.76 -6.75
N PRO A 201 4.88 -7.90 -6.21
CA PRO A 201 4.31 -7.97 -4.86
C PRO A 201 3.04 -8.83 -4.73
N ASP A 202 2.46 -9.31 -5.83
CA ASP A 202 1.18 -10.05 -5.85
C ASP A 202 1.22 -11.32 -5.01
N ARG A 203 2.36 -12.01 -4.97
CA ARG A 203 2.53 -13.20 -4.15
C ARG A 203 2.27 -12.93 -2.68
N THR A 204 2.69 -11.77 -2.19
CA THR A 204 2.43 -11.37 -0.80
C THR A 204 0.94 -11.09 -0.58
N TRP A 205 0.25 -10.46 -1.53
CA TRP A 205 -1.18 -10.15 -1.41
C TRP A 205 -2.07 -11.39 -1.49
N LEU A 206 -1.77 -12.31 -2.40
CA LEU A 206 -2.45 -13.60 -2.49
C LEU A 206 -2.17 -14.46 -1.24
N ALA A 207 -0.96 -14.40 -0.68
CA ALA A 207 -0.67 -15.07 0.59
C ALA A 207 -1.45 -14.48 1.77
N LEU A 208 -1.68 -13.16 1.81
CA LEU A 208 -2.51 -12.52 2.84
C LEU A 208 -3.99 -12.93 2.70
N ALA A 209 -4.51 -12.96 1.47
CA ALA A 209 -5.85 -13.47 1.21
C ALA A 209 -5.97 -14.94 1.67
N ALA A 210 -4.98 -15.78 1.32
CA ALA A 210 -4.94 -17.18 1.72
C ALA A 210 -4.77 -17.38 3.23
N TYR A 211 -4.15 -16.43 3.94
CA TYR A 211 -4.09 -16.44 5.40
C TYR A 211 -5.48 -16.26 6.02
N ASN A 212 -6.32 -15.42 5.40
CA ASN A 212 -7.65 -15.09 5.90
C ASN A 212 -8.71 -16.13 5.50
N VAL A 213 -8.82 -16.43 4.19
CA VAL A 213 -9.88 -17.29 3.64
C VAL A 213 -9.40 -18.71 3.37
N GLY A 214 -8.09 -18.96 3.35
CA GLY A 214 -7.52 -20.27 3.01
C GLY A 214 -7.06 -20.35 1.56
N ILE A 215 -6.00 -21.13 1.32
CA ILE A 215 -5.36 -21.24 0.00
C ILE A 215 -6.29 -21.79 -1.08
N GLY A 216 -7.12 -22.78 -0.76
CA GLY A 216 -8.02 -23.38 -1.76
C GLY A 216 -9.02 -22.38 -2.34
N HIS A 217 -9.55 -21.47 -1.53
CA HIS A 217 -10.45 -20.43 -2.02
C HIS A 217 -9.73 -19.32 -2.80
N VAL A 218 -8.43 -19.13 -2.55
CA VAL A 218 -7.60 -18.28 -3.42
C VAL A 218 -7.36 -18.97 -4.77
N GLU A 219 -7.09 -20.27 -4.78
CA GLU A 219 -7.00 -21.06 -6.02
C GLU A 219 -8.30 -20.99 -6.82
N ASP A 220 -9.47 -21.20 -6.20
CA ASP A 220 -10.78 -21.05 -6.85
C ASP A 220 -10.97 -19.65 -7.46
N ALA A 221 -10.54 -18.60 -6.75
CA ALA A 221 -10.63 -17.24 -7.25
C ALA A 221 -9.65 -16.97 -8.41
N GLN A 222 -8.46 -17.60 -8.41
CA GLN A 222 -7.51 -17.53 -9.53
C GLN A 222 -8.09 -18.22 -10.76
N ASP A 223 -8.66 -19.42 -10.62
CA ASP A 223 -9.30 -20.16 -11.71
C ASP A 223 -10.49 -19.38 -12.30
N LEU A 224 -11.32 -18.79 -11.42
CA LEU A 224 -12.42 -17.93 -11.84
C LEU A 224 -11.92 -16.67 -12.56
N THR A 225 -10.82 -16.08 -12.10
CA THR A 225 -10.19 -14.91 -12.74
C THR A 225 -9.73 -15.25 -14.15
N ALA A 226 -9.07 -16.39 -14.34
CA ALA A 226 -8.65 -16.85 -15.66
C ALA A 226 -9.85 -17.10 -16.58
N THR A 227 -10.91 -17.73 -16.06
CA THR A 227 -12.15 -18.00 -16.82
C THR A 227 -12.84 -16.71 -17.27
N LEU A 228 -12.78 -15.65 -16.46
CA LEU A 228 -13.37 -14.34 -16.75
C LEU A 228 -12.41 -13.39 -17.51
N GLY A 229 -11.28 -13.91 -18.00
CA GLY A 229 -10.34 -13.16 -18.84
C GLY A 229 -9.40 -12.20 -18.10
N GLY A 230 -9.32 -12.30 -16.77
CA GLY A 230 -8.32 -11.60 -15.96
C GLY A 230 -7.02 -12.38 -15.82
N ASP A 231 -5.97 -11.74 -15.29
CA ASP A 231 -4.71 -12.43 -15.00
C ASP A 231 -4.75 -13.08 -13.60
N PRO A 232 -4.72 -14.42 -13.48
CA PRO A 232 -4.79 -15.12 -12.20
C PRO A 232 -3.55 -14.90 -11.31
N ASN A 233 -2.46 -14.34 -11.87
CA ASN A 233 -1.24 -14.05 -11.13
C ASN A 233 -1.19 -12.61 -10.61
N LYS A 234 -2.21 -11.79 -10.90
CA LYS A 234 -2.27 -10.37 -10.53
C LYS A 234 -3.35 -10.14 -9.47
N TRP A 235 -2.94 -9.65 -8.30
CA TRP A 235 -3.86 -9.37 -7.18
C TRP A 235 -5.00 -8.44 -7.59
N ILE A 236 -4.71 -7.42 -8.40
CA ILE A 236 -5.70 -6.43 -8.86
C ILE A 236 -6.87 -7.08 -9.63
N ASP A 237 -6.63 -8.20 -10.32
CA ASP A 237 -7.69 -8.93 -11.02
C ASP A 237 -8.31 -9.99 -10.12
N VAL A 238 -7.50 -10.76 -9.38
CA VAL A 238 -7.98 -11.79 -8.46
C VAL A 238 -8.92 -11.22 -7.40
N ARG A 239 -8.62 -10.04 -6.84
CA ARG A 239 -9.47 -9.39 -5.83
C ARG A 239 -10.85 -9.01 -6.36
N LYS A 240 -11.02 -8.79 -7.67
CA LYS A 240 -12.33 -8.49 -8.27
C LYS A 240 -13.23 -9.72 -8.26
N HIS A 241 -12.64 -10.91 -8.35
CA HIS A 241 -13.37 -12.19 -8.46
C HIS A 241 -13.51 -12.93 -7.12
N LEU A 242 -12.64 -12.70 -6.14
CA LEU A 242 -12.77 -13.28 -4.80
C LEU A 242 -14.19 -13.13 -4.21
N PRO A 243 -14.83 -11.93 -4.23
CA PRO A 243 -16.19 -11.75 -3.70
C PRO A 243 -17.26 -12.59 -4.39
N LEU A 244 -17.03 -13.03 -5.62
CA LEU A 244 -17.97 -13.87 -6.37
C LEU A 244 -18.16 -15.23 -5.71
N LEU A 245 -17.18 -15.73 -4.95
CA LEU A 245 -17.26 -17.00 -4.22
C LEU A 245 -18.33 -17.03 -3.11
N LYS A 246 -18.99 -15.90 -2.81
CA LYS A 246 -20.18 -15.85 -1.93
C LYS A 246 -21.47 -16.22 -2.64
N GLN A 247 -21.51 -16.07 -3.96
CA GLN A 247 -22.70 -16.20 -4.77
C GLN A 247 -22.79 -17.62 -5.32
N GLU A 248 -23.94 -18.26 -5.13
CA GLU A 248 -24.18 -19.65 -5.54
C GLU A 248 -23.86 -19.90 -7.00
N LYS A 249 -24.25 -18.98 -7.89
CA LYS A 249 -23.95 -19.03 -9.32
C LYS A 249 -22.47 -19.26 -9.64
N TRP A 250 -21.55 -18.79 -8.79
CA TRP A 250 -20.12 -18.87 -9.05
C TRP A 250 -19.45 -19.99 -8.27
N TYR A 251 -19.77 -20.17 -6.98
CA TYR A 251 -19.02 -21.13 -6.16
C TYR A 251 -19.36 -22.59 -6.46
N THR A 252 -20.52 -22.91 -7.03
CA THR A 252 -20.92 -24.30 -7.30
C THR A 252 -20.00 -25.00 -8.30
N ASP A 253 -19.38 -24.23 -9.19
CA ASP A 253 -18.48 -24.73 -10.22
C ASP A 253 -17.00 -24.72 -9.77
N THR A 254 -16.74 -24.35 -8.51
CA THR A 254 -15.40 -24.26 -7.94
C THR A 254 -15.07 -25.48 -7.07
N LYS A 255 -13.78 -25.75 -6.85
CA LYS A 255 -13.33 -26.97 -6.18
C LYS A 255 -13.57 -26.94 -4.68
N TYR A 256 -13.37 -25.79 -4.04
CA TYR A 256 -13.52 -25.66 -2.59
C TYR A 256 -14.83 -24.97 -2.19
N GLY A 257 -15.55 -24.36 -3.14
CA GLY A 257 -16.92 -23.91 -2.95
C GLY A 257 -17.03 -22.56 -2.24
N LYS A 258 -18.13 -22.39 -1.50
CA LYS A 258 -18.53 -21.09 -0.93
C LYS A 258 -17.48 -20.51 0.02
N ALA A 259 -17.11 -19.25 -0.20
CA ALA A 259 -16.16 -18.53 0.64
C ALA A 259 -16.55 -17.06 0.85
N ARG A 260 -16.08 -16.46 1.95
CA ARG A 260 -16.29 -15.03 2.25
C ARG A 260 -15.17 -14.20 1.62
N GLY A 261 -15.15 -14.15 0.29
CA GLY A 261 -14.04 -13.51 -0.43
C GLY A 261 -13.98 -11.99 -0.29
N ASP A 262 -15.09 -11.31 -0.03
CA ASP A 262 -15.13 -9.87 0.26
C ASP A 262 -14.39 -9.53 1.57
N GLU A 263 -14.56 -10.34 2.63
CA GLU A 263 -13.83 -10.19 3.88
C GLU A 263 -12.31 -10.34 3.67
N ALA A 264 -11.89 -11.25 2.78
CA ALA A 264 -10.48 -11.44 2.45
C ALA A 264 -9.89 -10.27 1.66
N VAL A 265 -10.63 -9.70 0.71
CA VAL A 265 -10.20 -8.48 0.02
C VAL A 265 -10.03 -7.34 1.01
N LEU A 266 -11.02 -7.10 1.87
CA LEU A 266 -10.94 -6.06 2.90
C LEU A 266 -9.77 -6.31 3.87
N TYR A 267 -9.52 -7.56 4.26
CA TYR A 267 -8.39 -7.94 5.10
C TYR A 267 -7.05 -7.56 4.47
N VAL A 268 -6.85 -7.86 3.19
CA VAL A 268 -5.61 -7.53 2.46
C VAL A 268 -5.43 -6.02 2.35
N GLU A 269 -6.47 -5.29 1.94
CA GLU A 269 -6.38 -3.86 1.68
C GLU A 269 -6.21 -3.04 2.98
N ASN A 270 -6.79 -3.47 4.10
CA ASN A 270 -6.49 -2.91 5.43
C ASN A 270 -5.02 -3.11 5.82
N ILE A 271 -4.46 -4.31 5.61
CA ILE A 271 -3.06 -4.59 5.92
C ILE A 271 -2.12 -3.77 5.04
N ARG A 272 -2.44 -3.61 3.75
CA ARG A 272 -1.68 -2.72 2.85
C ARG A 272 -1.66 -1.29 3.40
N THR A 273 -2.80 -0.77 3.83
CA THR A 273 -2.91 0.56 4.44
C THR A 273 -2.05 0.70 5.69
N TYR A 274 -2.17 -0.23 6.66
CA TYR A 274 -1.35 -0.21 7.87
C TYR A 274 0.15 -0.34 7.57
N HIS A 275 0.50 -1.20 6.60
CA HIS A 275 1.88 -1.41 6.18
C HIS A 275 2.48 -0.15 5.56
N ASP A 276 1.74 0.54 4.68
CA ASP A 276 2.19 1.76 4.04
C ASP A 276 2.37 2.90 5.07
N ILE A 277 1.46 3.02 6.04
CA ILE A 277 1.62 3.97 7.16
C ILE A 277 2.86 3.64 8.01
N LEU A 278 3.12 2.35 8.31
CA LEU A 278 4.32 1.94 9.04
C LEU A 278 5.58 2.22 8.23
N LEU A 279 5.61 1.96 6.93
CA LEU A 279 6.74 2.32 6.07
C LEU A 279 6.98 3.83 6.07
N ALA A 280 5.94 4.63 5.95
CA ALA A 280 6.04 6.09 5.95
C ALA A 280 6.58 6.63 7.27
N THR A 281 6.14 6.07 8.41
CA THR A 281 6.48 6.57 9.76
C THR A 281 7.78 5.99 10.33
N THR A 282 8.20 4.79 9.91
CA THR A 282 9.44 4.15 10.40
C THR A 282 10.67 4.48 9.54
N ASN A 283 10.48 4.78 8.25
CA ASN A 283 11.60 5.16 7.37
C ASN A 283 11.98 6.65 7.48
N THR A 284 11.07 7.50 7.93
CA THR A 284 11.32 8.94 8.15
C THR A 284 12.29 9.21 9.29
N ASP A 285 12.42 8.30 10.26
CA ASP A 285 13.37 8.44 11.38
C ASP A 285 14.84 8.14 11.00
N SER A 286 15.13 7.48 9.87
CA SER A 286 16.50 7.00 9.55
C SER A 286 17.11 7.52 8.24
N LYS A 287 16.34 7.85 7.19
CA LYS A 287 16.94 8.10 5.85
C LYS A 287 16.83 9.52 5.32
N TRP A 288 15.92 10.33 5.85
CA TRP A 288 15.68 11.68 5.31
C TRP A 288 16.36 12.80 6.10
N ARG A 289 16.96 12.51 7.27
CA ARG A 289 17.77 13.47 8.03
C ARG A 289 19.22 13.60 7.56
N ASP A 290 19.80 12.55 6.97
CA ASP A 290 21.27 12.47 6.76
C ASP A 290 21.76 12.68 5.32
N ASN A 291 20.88 12.84 4.32
CA ASN A 291 21.29 12.90 2.90
C ASN A 291 20.98 14.20 2.16
N THR A 292 20.74 15.32 2.85
CA THR A 292 20.91 16.64 2.23
C THR A 292 22.40 17.00 2.20
N LYS A 293 23.17 16.38 1.29
CA LYS A 293 24.30 17.12 0.73
C LYS A 293 23.69 18.23 -0.11
N GLU A 294 23.96 19.48 0.28
CA GLU A 294 23.57 20.68 -0.44
C GLU A 294 23.95 20.54 -1.92
N ILE A 295 22.95 20.31 -2.78
CA ILE A 295 23.07 20.61 -4.20
C ILE A 295 22.64 22.08 -4.31
N THR A 296 23.62 22.97 -4.39
CA THR A 296 23.40 24.38 -4.65
C THR A 296 22.95 24.56 -6.09
N ILE A 297 21.64 24.58 -6.32
CA ILE A 297 21.04 25.01 -7.59
C ILE A 297 20.99 26.54 -7.56
N THR A 298 21.61 27.20 -8.53
CA THR A 298 21.61 28.67 -8.60
C THR A 298 20.35 29.16 -9.32
N PRO A 299 19.89 30.42 -9.10
CA PRO A 299 18.70 30.95 -9.75
C PRO A 299 18.74 30.95 -11.29
N ASN A 300 19.92 30.83 -11.90
CA ASN A 300 20.07 30.69 -13.35
C ASN A 300 19.84 29.26 -13.88
N ASP A 301 19.74 28.27 -12.99
CA ASP A 301 19.49 26.87 -13.36
C ASP A 301 17.99 26.54 -13.40
N ILE A 302 17.12 27.47 -12.96
CA ILE A 302 15.67 27.34 -12.97
C ILE A 302 15.11 28.42 -13.89
N VAL A 303 14.73 28.03 -15.11
CA VAL A 303 13.91 28.90 -15.97
C VAL A 303 12.46 28.80 -15.46
N PRO A 304 11.83 29.88 -14.99
CA PRO A 304 10.43 29.85 -14.60
C PRO A 304 9.60 29.68 -15.88
N VAL A 305 8.91 28.55 -16.03
CA VAL A 305 7.93 28.40 -17.11
C VAL A 305 6.66 29.14 -16.71
N SER A 306 6.58 30.41 -17.09
CA SER A 306 5.33 31.17 -17.13
C SER A 306 4.35 30.48 -18.09
N MET A 307 3.18 30.07 -17.59
CA MET A 307 2.14 29.33 -18.33
C MET A 307 1.55 30.05 -19.55
N GLN A 308 1.94 31.29 -19.86
CA GLN A 308 1.37 32.05 -21.00
C GLN A 308 2.11 31.94 -22.34
N LYS A 309 3.12 31.07 -22.48
CA LYS A 309 3.74 30.78 -23.78
C LYS A 309 3.99 29.28 -23.97
N ILE A 310 2.92 28.52 -24.18
CA ILE A 310 3.04 27.14 -24.68
C ILE A 310 2.25 27.02 -25.99
N SER A 311 2.69 27.78 -27.01
CA SER A 311 2.36 27.50 -28.41
C SER A 311 3.68 27.22 -29.13
N GLY A 312 4.05 25.94 -29.25
CA GLY A 312 5.14 25.54 -30.15
C GLY A 312 6.17 24.51 -29.65
N LEU A 313 6.00 23.87 -28.48
CA LEU A 313 6.87 22.75 -28.10
C LEU A 313 6.21 21.42 -28.51
N ASP A 314 6.86 20.75 -29.45
CA ASP A 314 6.49 19.44 -29.99
C ASP A 314 6.53 18.39 -28.86
N LYS A 315 5.35 17.89 -28.55
CA LYS A 315 4.97 17.19 -27.33
C LYS A 315 5.36 15.72 -27.42
N ARG A 316 6.44 15.31 -26.75
CA ARG A 316 6.69 13.89 -26.43
C ARG A 316 6.36 13.64 -24.96
N PHE A 317 5.06 13.69 -24.66
CA PHE A 317 4.55 13.24 -23.36
C PHE A 317 4.53 11.73 -23.31
N LEU A 318 4.91 11.20 -22.16
CA LEU A 318 4.69 9.81 -21.85
C LEU A 318 3.76 9.75 -20.65
N ASP A 319 2.48 9.52 -20.93
CA ASP A 319 1.41 9.60 -19.96
C ASP A 319 1.49 8.46 -18.95
N ILE A 320 1.48 8.83 -17.67
CA ILE A 320 1.50 7.91 -16.50
C ILE A 320 0.15 7.95 -15.75
N LYS A 321 -0.45 9.12 -15.53
CA LYS A 321 -1.81 9.33 -14.96
C LYS A 321 -2.17 10.82 -15.07
N GLU A 322 -3.44 11.19 -15.28
CA GLU A 322 -3.90 12.57 -15.11
C GLU A 322 -4.15 12.90 -13.64
N SER A 323 -3.67 14.05 -13.16
CA SER A 323 -3.86 14.53 -11.79
C SER A 323 -4.10 16.05 -11.81
N PRO A 324 -5.20 16.56 -11.24
CA PRO A 324 -5.36 18.00 -11.08
C PRO A 324 -4.54 18.51 -9.88
N ILE A 325 -4.36 19.83 -9.82
CA ILE A 325 -3.79 20.55 -8.68
C ILE A 325 -4.92 20.95 -7.75
N THR A 326 -4.77 20.69 -6.45
CA THR A 326 -5.87 20.83 -5.50
C THR A 326 -5.43 21.50 -4.20
N TYR A 327 -6.36 22.26 -3.64
CA TYR A 327 -6.26 23.12 -2.47
C TYR A 327 -6.75 22.38 -1.22
N ILE A 328 -6.00 22.46 -0.11
CA ILE A 328 -6.31 21.76 1.15
C ILE A 328 -6.40 22.73 2.32
N GLN A 329 -7.39 22.47 3.18
CA GLN A 329 -7.65 23.14 4.45
C GLN A 329 -7.60 22.16 5.64
#